data_AF-A0A6G0WI23-F1
#
_entry.id   AF-A0A6G0WI23-F1
#
_cell.length_a   1.000
_cell.length_b   1.000
_cell.length_c   1.000
_cell.angle_alpha   90.00
_cell.angle_beta   90.00
_cell.angle_gamma   90.00
#
_symmetry.space_group_name_H-M   'P 1'
#
loop_
_entity.id
_entity.type
_entity.pdbx_description
1 polymer ?
#
loop_
_entity_poly.entity_id
_entity_poly.type
_entity_poly.pdbx_seq_one_letter_code
_entity_poly.pdbx_strand_id
1 'polypeptide(L)'
;MVEAAPSWIDTKQDMWEVFQYDAPSSMVLEKDCFSLDLDLSEAIYEPIPYHTTTTPALPPVTAPTPPPPAAPMVVRQEIVDKKPIIETTFLEVREVPGQCLKQNCTNSIGYRGFCKDHGGTRKCRMIGCPKGSQGRNLCIAHGGGKRCKVENCPKSAQSHGLCKGHGGGARCTFANCNKSSQGGGFCRKHGGGKRCEVAKCKNSAQRGNFCAKHGGSKACQADGCTRTDRGGGYCELHRHFKVLRLTKKLQEEMAAV
;
A
#
# COMPACT_ATOMS: atom_id res chain seq x y z
N MET A 1 16.13 68.41 7.48
CA MET A 1 14.93 68.50 8.32
C MET A 1 14.06 67.29 7.95
N VAL A 2 14.43 66.08 8.38
CA VAL A 2 13.95 65.31 9.56
C VAL A 2 12.48 65.48 9.88
N GLU A 3 11.72 64.37 9.77
CA GLU A 3 10.66 63.88 10.68
C GLU A 3 10.15 62.53 10.09
N ALA A 4 10.55 61.36 10.61
CA ALA A 4 10.18 60.68 11.87
C ALA A 4 8.83 59.94 11.81
N ALA A 5 8.92 58.61 11.80
CA ALA A 5 7.81 57.67 11.97
C ALA A 5 7.44 57.53 13.47
N PRO A 6 6.19 57.15 13.82
CA PRO A 6 5.90 56.63 15.15
C PRO A 6 5.95 55.09 15.20
N SER A 7 6.56 54.66 16.29
CA SER A 7 6.93 53.33 16.76
C SER A 7 5.78 52.41 17.13
N TRP A 8 6.04 51.13 16.87
CA TRP A 8 5.45 49.94 17.46
C TRP A 8 5.56 49.95 19.00
N ILE A 9 4.49 49.53 19.69
CA ILE A 9 4.56 49.13 21.10
C ILE A 9 3.99 47.72 21.21
N ASP A 10 4.85 46.85 21.73
CA ASP A 10 4.64 45.47 22.13
C ASP A 10 4.29 45.46 23.63
N THR A 11 3.15 44.88 24.00
CA THR A 11 2.86 44.51 25.39
C THR A 11 2.03 43.23 25.44
N LYS A 12 2.74 42.10 25.53
CA LYS A 12 2.23 40.93 26.26
C LYS A 12 2.33 41.24 27.76
N GLN A 13 1.20 41.19 28.47
CA GLN A 13 1.20 40.78 29.88
C GLN A 13 -0.19 40.23 30.23
N ASP A 14 -0.17 39.12 30.94
CA ASP A 14 -1.28 38.28 31.40
C ASP A 14 -2.43 39.02 32.10
N MET A 15 -3.66 38.60 31.77
CA MET A 15 -4.87 38.81 32.56
C MET A 15 -5.75 37.55 32.43
N TRP A 16 -5.29 36.44 33.03
CA TRP A 16 -6.10 35.26 33.31
C TRP A 16 -6.15 35.05 34.83
N GLU A 17 -6.78 35.98 35.54
CA GLU A 17 -7.31 35.75 36.88
C GLU A 17 -8.62 36.54 37.02
N VAL A 18 -9.50 36.04 37.90
CA VAL A 18 -10.90 36.43 38.13
C VAL A 18 -11.90 35.65 37.29
N PHE A 19 -12.23 34.44 37.76
CA PHE A 19 -13.61 34.02 38.08
C PHE A 19 -13.53 32.81 39.03
N GLN A 20 -13.51 33.08 40.34
CA GLN A 20 -13.94 32.15 41.37
C GLN A 20 -15.45 32.26 41.48
N TYR A 21 -16.20 31.15 41.41
CA TYR A 21 -17.38 30.91 42.25
C TYR A 21 -17.83 29.44 42.15
N ASP A 22 -17.77 28.81 43.32
CA ASP A 22 -18.54 27.72 43.92
C ASP A 22 -19.30 26.69 43.07
N ALA A 23 -18.98 25.42 43.37
CA ALA A 23 -19.72 24.24 42.98
C ALA A 23 -20.99 24.05 43.83
N PRO A 24 -22.10 23.61 43.22
CA PRO A 24 -23.07 22.79 43.91
C PRO A 24 -23.16 21.36 43.34
N SER A 25 -23.05 20.44 44.30
CA SER A 25 -23.62 19.11 44.42
C SER A 25 -24.64 18.63 43.37
N SER A 26 -24.37 17.42 42.87
CA SER A 26 -25.31 16.31 42.66
C SER A 26 -26.66 16.58 41.97
N MET A 27 -26.88 16.00 40.79
CA MET A 27 -27.76 14.84 40.61
C MET A 27 -28.04 14.49 39.12
N VAL A 28 -27.84 13.21 38.82
CA VAL A 28 -28.57 12.33 37.88
C VAL A 28 -28.55 12.68 36.39
N LEU A 29 -27.75 11.92 35.63
CA LEU A 29 -28.12 11.41 34.31
C LEU A 29 -27.30 10.15 34.01
N GLU A 30 -28.02 9.03 33.94
CA GLU A 30 -27.56 7.65 33.84
C GLU A 30 -26.66 7.42 32.62
N LYS A 31 -25.51 6.80 32.86
CA LYS A 31 -24.54 6.33 31.87
C LYS A 31 -24.26 4.86 32.13
N ASP A 32 -25.19 4.00 31.76
CA ASP A 32 -24.95 2.56 31.74
C ASP A 32 -24.96 2.06 30.29
N CYS A 33 -23.77 1.85 29.75
CA CYS A 33 -23.45 0.79 28.78
C CYS A 33 -22.00 0.95 28.31
N PHE A 34 -21.01 0.75 29.20
CA PHE A 34 -19.73 0.10 28.88
C PHE A 34 -18.90 -0.07 30.16
N SER A 35 -19.24 -1.07 30.97
CA SER A 35 -18.24 -1.75 31.81
C SER A 35 -18.58 -3.24 31.78
N LEU A 36 -17.76 -4.00 31.07
CA LEU A 36 -17.58 -5.42 31.40
C LEU A 36 -16.41 -5.40 32.37
N ASP A 37 -16.74 -5.38 33.65
CA ASP A 37 -15.81 -5.69 34.72
C ASP A 37 -15.47 -7.18 34.58
N LEU A 38 -14.28 -7.46 34.07
CA LEU A 38 -13.70 -8.79 34.10
C LEU A 38 -12.78 -8.83 35.31
N ASP A 39 -13.32 -9.33 36.43
CA ASP A 39 -12.59 -9.62 37.67
C ASP A 39 -11.35 -10.45 37.37
N LEU A 40 -10.19 -9.81 37.47
CA LEU A 40 -8.87 -10.40 37.27
C LEU A 40 -8.21 -10.60 38.64
N SER A 41 -8.84 -11.37 39.51
CA SER A 41 -8.25 -11.77 40.79
C SER A 41 -8.76 -13.13 41.25
N GLU A 42 -8.64 -14.16 40.42
CA GLU A 42 -8.58 -15.58 40.85
C GLU A 42 -8.26 -16.48 39.64
N ALA A 43 -7.03 -16.35 39.14
CA ALA A 43 -6.43 -17.39 38.30
C ALA A 43 -5.05 -17.69 38.87
N ILE A 44 -5.04 -18.58 39.87
CA ILE A 44 -3.84 -19.27 40.32
C ILE A 44 -3.36 -20.10 39.13
N TYR A 45 -2.41 -19.55 38.38
CA TYR A 45 -1.65 -20.34 37.40
C TYR A 45 -0.67 -21.19 38.20
N GLU A 46 -1.06 -22.41 38.54
CA GLU A 46 -0.09 -23.42 38.97
C GLU A 46 0.89 -23.67 37.82
N PRO A 47 2.21 -23.59 38.05
CA PRO A 47 3.19 -23.83 37.01
C PRO A 47 3.11 -25.29 36.56
N ILE A 48 2.74 -25.48 35.29
CA ILE A 48 2.76 -26.78 34.62
C ILE A 48 4.16 -27.40 34.80
N PRO A 49 4.29 -28.60 35.42
CA PRO A 49 5.57 -29.25 35.59
C PRO A 49 6.14 -29.62 34.22
N TYR A 50 7.29 -29.05 33.88
CA TYR A 50 8.08 -29.48 32.75
C TYR A 50 8.55 -30.91 33.03
N HIS A 51 7.90 -31.87 32.40
CA HIS A 51 8.40 -33.22 32.30
C HIS A 51 9.60 -33.15 31.35
N THR A 52 10.80 -33.39 31.88
CA THR A 52 12.01 -33.57 31.09
C THR A 52 11.88 -34.85 30.28
N THR A 53 11.26 -34.76 29.10
CA THR A 53 11.31 -35.84 28.12
C THR A 53 12.69 -35.84 27.47
N THR A 54 13.51 -36.78 27.91
CA THR A 54 14.75 -37.22 27.25
C THR A 54 14.52 -37.32 25.75
N THR A 55 15.15 -36.43 25.00
CA THR A 55 15.15 -36.46 23.53
C THR A 55 15.93 -37.71 23.09
N PRO A 56 15.34 -38.68 22.38
CA PRO A 56 16.11 -39.79 21.84
C PRO A 56 17.09 -39.23 20.80
N ALA A 57 18.36 -39.62 20.96
CA ALA A 57 19.44 -39.25 20.06
C ALA A 57 19.10 -39.65 18.62
N LEU A 58 19.14 -38.68 17.71
CA LEU A 58 19.03 -38.93 16.27
C LEU A 58 20.20 -39.83 15.83
N PRO A 59 19.97 -40.88 15.02
CA PRO A 59 21.05 -41.68 14.48
C PRO A 59 21.97 -40.81 13.60
N PRO A 60 23.28 -41.11 13.56
CA PRO A 60 24.23 -40.33 12.78
C PRO A 60 23.85 -40.37 11.30
N VAL A 61 23.66 -39.20 10.71
CA VAL A 61 23.54 -39.01 9.27
C VAL A 61 24.86 -39.43 8.61
N THR A 62 24.84 -40.56 7.93
CA THR A 62 25.91 -41.01 7.05
C THR A 62 26.12 -40.00 5.93
N ALA A 63 27.36 -39.61 5.70
CA ALA A 63 27.74 -38.65 4.66
C ALA A 63 27.27 -39.12 3.27
N PRO A 64 26.76 -38.22 2.40
CA PRO A 64 26.42 -38.58 1.03
C PRO A 64 27.68 -38.97 0.26
N THR A 65 27.62 -40.13 -0.40
CA THR A 65 28.69 -40.61 -1.28
C THR A 65 28.88 -39.66 -2.47
N PRO A 66 30.13 -39.43 -2.94
CA PRO A 66 30.37 -38.60 -4.11
C PRO A 66 29.82 -39.28 -5.37
N PRO A 67 29.28 -38.51 -6.34
CA PRO A 67 28.84 -39.07 -7.61
C PRO A 67 30.05 -39.60 -8.40
N PRO A 68 29.87 -40.69 -9.19
CA PRO A 68 30.94 -41.22 -10.03
C PRO A 68 31.33 -40.21 -11.13
N PRO A 69 32.59 -40.23 -11.61
CA PRO A 69 33.04 -39.35 -12.66
C PRO A 69 32.29 -39.63 -13.97
N ALA A 70 31.92 -38.55 -14.67
CA ALA A 70 31.24 -38.62 -15.95
C ALA A 70 32.11 -39.32 -17.00
N ALA A 71 31.57 -40.37 -17.63
CA ALA A 71 32.19 -41.01 -18.77
C ALA A 71 32.23 -40.05 -19.98
N PRO A 72 33.28 -40.09 -20.83
CA PRO A 72 33.37 -39.22 -22.00
C PRO A 72 32.28 -39.58 -23.01
N MET A 73 31.55 -38.56 -23.48
CA MET A 73 30.56 -38.69 -24.54
C MET A 73 31.28 -39.00 -25.86
N VAL A 74 31.10 -40.23 -26.36
CA VAL A 74 31.47 -40.57 -27.74
C VAL A 74 30.42 -39.98 -28.67
N VAL A 75 30.81 -38.99 -29.47
CA VAL A 75 29.98 -38.43 -30.54
C VAL A 75 29.84 -39.50 -31.62
N ARG A 76 28.66 -40.13 -31.71
CA ARG A 76 28.26 -40.84 -32.94
C ARG A 76 27.62 -39.83 -33.88
N GLN A 77 28.27 -39.59 -35.02
CA GLN A 77 27.61 -38.96 -36.16
C GLN A 77 26.62 -39.99 -36.73
N GLU A 78 25.33 -39.75 -36.54
CA GLU A 78 24.29 -40.47 -37.28
C GLU A 78 23.85 -39.65 -38.49
N ILE A 79 23.79 -40.37 -39.60
CA ILE A 79 23.57 -39.91 -40.97
C ILE A 79 22.12 -39.40 -41.09
N VAL A 80 21.97 -38.28 -41.79
CA VAL A 80 20.68 -37.59 -41.98
C VAL A 80 19.81 -38.37 -42.95
N ASP A 81 18.92 -39.23 -42.43
CA ASP A 81 17.86 -39.82 -43.23
C ASP A 81 16.63 -38.90 -43.26
N LYS A 82 16.41 -38.30 -44.43
CA LYS A 82 15.27 -37.46 -44.76
C LYS A 82 13.98 -38.30 -44.74
N LYS A 83 13.06 -38.03 -43.81
CA LYS A 83 11.69 -38.56 -43.83
C LYS A 83 10.71 -37.45 -44.31
N PRO A 84 9.71 -37.75 -45.16
CA PRO A 84 8.95 -36.73 -45.88
C PRO A 84 8.04 -35.90 -44.98
N ILE A 85 7.94 -34.64 -45.36
CA ILE A 85 7.18 -33.57 -44.74
C ILE A 85 5.69 -33.85 -44.98
N ILE A 86 4.92 -34.06 -43.92
CA ILE A 86 3.46 -33.99 -43.97
C ILE A 86 3.11 -32.51 -43.88
N GLU A 87 2.60 -31.92 -44.97
CA GLU A 87 2.03 -30.57 -45.02
C GLU A 87 0.86 -30.48 -44.04
N THR A 88 1.17 -30.13 -42.80
CA THR A 88 0.17 -29.64 -41.85
C THR A 88 0.23 -28.13 -41.96
N THR A 89 -0.84 -27.53 -42.47
CA THR A 89 -1.12 -26.10 -42.48
C THR A 89 -1.22 -25.59 -41.04
N PHE A 90 -0.09 -25.51 -40.35
CA PHE A 90 0.05 -24.78 -39.11
C PHE A 90 0.12 -23.31 -39.51
N LEU A 91 -0.92 -22.54 -39.17
CA LEU A 91 -0.82 -21.09 -39.17
C LEU A 91 0.47 -20.74 -38.40
N GLU A 92 1.47 -20.22 -39.10
CA GLU A 92 2.73 -19.78 -38.52
C GLU A 92 2.42 -18.66 -37.51
N VAL A 93 2.16 -19.04 -36.27
CA VAL A 93 2.22 -18.13 -35.14
C VAL A 93 3.69 -17.76 -35.04
N ARG A 94 4.05 -16.64 -35.68
CA ARG A 94 5.35 -16.00 -35.52
C ARG A 94 5.49 -15.64 -34.04
N GLU A 95 6.06 -16.54 -33.25
CA GLU A 95 6.48 -16.23 -31.89
C GLU A 95 7.57 -15.17 -32.00
N VAL A 96 7.17 -13.89 -31.90
CA VAL A 96 8.11 -12.79 -31.92
C VAL A 96 8.85 -12.80 -30.57
N PRO A 97 10.18 -12.99 -30.54
CA PRO A 97 10.93 -13.06 -29.30
C PRO A 97 10.68 -11.82 -28.43
N GLY A 98 10.32 -12.04 -27.17
CA GLY A 98 10.07 -10.96 -26.22
C GLY A 98 8.64 -10.39 -26.22
N GLN A 99 7.70 -10.94 -27.02
CA GLN A 99 6.28 -10.58 -26.97
C GLN A 99 5.45 -11.55 -26.12
N CYS A 100 4.43 -11.02 -25.47
CA CYS A 100 3.52 -11.79 -24.63
C CYS A 100 2.93 -13.00 -25.37
N LEU A 101 2.97 -14.17 -24.76
CA LEU A 101 2.41 -15.43 -25.29
C LEU A 101 0.88 -15.43 -25.43
N LYS A 102 0.19 -14.33 -25.13
CA LYS A 102 -1.25 -14.21 -25.35
C LYS A 102 -1.46 -13.86 -26.81
N GLN A 103 -2.37 -14.57 -27.49
CA GLN A 103 -2.73 -14.30 -28.88
C GLN A 103 -2.99 -12.81 -29.11
N ASN A 104 -2.36 -12.26 -30.15
CA ASN A 104 -2.48 -10.87 -30.58
C ASN A 104 -2.06 -9.82 -29.54
N CYS A 105 -1.16 -10.16 -28.61
CA CYS A 105 -0.61 -9.21 -27.65
C CYS A 105 0.82 -8.80 -28.03
N THR A 106 1.00 -7.52 -28.37
CA THR A 106 2.30 -6.95 -28.73
C THR A 106 3.10 -6.45 -27.52
N ASN A 107 2.53 -6.51 -26.32
CA ASN A 107 3.21 -6.09 -25.10
C ASN A 107 4.40 -7.00 -24.79
N SER A 108 5.45 -6.43 -24.22
CA SER A 108 6.65 -7.18 -23.87
C SER A 108 6.40 -8.21 -22.75
N ILE A 109 7.09 -9.35 -22.84
CA ILE A 109 7.12 -10.38 -21.79
C ILE A 109 7.71 -9.78 -20.51
N GLY A 110 7.01 -9.99 -19.40
CA GLY A 110 7.50 -9.69 -18.05
C GLY A 110 7.92 -10.95 -17.29
N TYR A 111 7.00 -11.89 -17.10
CA TYR A 111 7.23 -13.08 -16.28
C TYR A 111 6.45 -14.28 -16.83
N ARG A 112 7.10 -15.45 -16.88
CA ARG A 112 6.52 -16.71 -17.40
C ARG A 112 5.86 -16.56 -18.78
N GLY A 113 6.45 -15.76 -19.66
CA GLY A 113 5.94 -15.57 -21.02
C GLY A 113 4.79 -14.56 -21.17
N PHE A 114 4.27 -13.97 -20.10
CA PHE A 114 3.16 -13.02 -20.18
C PHE A 114 3.59 -11.58 -19.92
N CYS A 115 2.85 -10.61 -20.47
CA CYS A 115 2.98 -9.19 -20.14
C CYS A 115 2.23 -8.84 -18.85
N LYS A 116 2.40 -7.62 -18.34
CA LYS A 116 1.81 -7.17 -17.06
C LYS A 116 0.29 -7.36 -17.00
N ASP A 117 -0.40 -7.10 -18.10
CA ASP A 117 -1.87 -7.22 -18.18
C ASP A 117 -2.34 -8.68 -18.30
N HIS A 118 -1.50 -9.56 -18.85
CA HIS A 118 -1.77 -10.98 -19.02
C HIS A 118 -1.15 -11.88 -17.95
N GLY A 119 -0.84 -11.33 -16.76
CA GLY A 119 -0.34 -12.13 -15.63
C GLY A 119 1.18 -12.21 -15.53
N GLY A 120 1.91 -11.47 -16.36
CA GLY A 120 3.37 -11.31 -16.38
C GLY A 120 3.97 -10.58 -15.19
N THR A 121 3.26 -10.49 -14.07
CA THR A 121 3.73 -9.87 -12.84
C THR A 121 3.90 -10.95 -11.78
N ARG A 122 5.11 -11.05 -11.20
CA ARG A 122 5.37 -11.96 -10.07
C ARG A 122 4.44 -11.61 -8.91
N LYS A 123 3.82 -12.59 -8.27
CA LYS A 123 2.98 -12.37 -7.09
C LYS A 123 3.84 -12.15 -5.83
N CYS A 124 3.23 -11.58 -4.81
CA CYS A 124 3.84 -11.47 -3.49
C CYS A 124 3.96 -12.86 -2.85
N ARG A 125 5.11 -13.14 -2.22
CA ARG A 125 5.40 -14.41 -1.53
C ARG A 125 4.52 -14.64 -0.30
N MET A 126 4.05 -13.56 0.34
CA MET A 126 3.10 -13.68 1.44
C MET A 126 1.86 -14.44 1.00
N ILE A 127 1.55 -15.51 1.72
CA ILE A 127 0.42 -16.40 1.49
C ILE A 127 -0.86 -15.58 1.46
N GLY A 128 -1.72 -15.84 0.46
CA GLY A 128 -3.00 -15.13 0.30
C GLY A 128 -2.90 -13.68 -0.18
N CYS A 129 -1.71 -13.15 -0.53
CA CYS A 129 -1.57 -11.78 -1.02
C CYS A 129 -1.79 -11.69 -2.53
N PRO A 130 -2.85 -11.01 -3.03
CA PRO A 130 -3.12 -10.91 -4.47
C PRO A 130 -2.18 -9.92 -5.20
N LYS A 131 -1.42 -9.12 -4.44
CA LYS A 131 -0.59 -8.04 -4.98
C LYS A 131 0.66 -8.57 -5.68
N GLY A 132 1.10 -7.85 -6.71
CA GLY A 132 2.38 -8.12 -7.37
C GLY A 132 3.57 -7.79 -6.48
N SER A 133 4.65 -8.55 -6.61
CA SER A 133 5.92 -8.25 -5.98
C SER A 133 6.62 -7.07 -6.68
N GLN A 134 7.31 -6.27 -5.88
CA GLN A 134 8.09 -5.11 -6.34
C GLN A 134 9.59 -5.32 -6.15
N GLY A 135 9.97 -6.22 -5.24
CA GLY A 135 11.34 -6.57 -4.92
C GLY A 135 11.35 -7.58 -3.79
N ARG A 136 12.42 -8.41 -3.71
CA ARG A 136 12.55 -9.49 -2.72
C ARG A 136 11.33 -10.43 -2.67
N ASN A 137 10.65 -10.61 -3.80
CA ASN A 137 9.41 -11.38 -3.93
C ASN A 137 8.25 -10.88 -3.03
N LEU A 138 8.28 -9.65 -2.53
CA LEU A 138 7.24 -9.07 -1.68
C LEU A 138 6.55 -7.88 -2.37
N CYS A 139 5.29 -7.62 -2.05
CA CYS A 139 4.61 -6.40 -2.50
C CYS A 139 5.04 -5.19 -1.68
N ILE A 140 4.68 -3.97 -2.09
CA ILE A 140 5.06 -2.75 -1.36
C ILE A 140 4.59 -2.75 0.10
N ALA A 141 3.38 -3.25 0.36
CA ALA A 141 2.81 -3.31 1.71
C ALA A 141 3.53 -4.34 2.61
N HIS A 142 3.97 -5.45 2.02
CA HIS A 142 4.81 -6.45 2.70
C HIS A 142 6.30 -6.13 2.60
N GLY A 143 6.64 -4.87 2.27
CA GLY A 143 8.02 -4.40 2.35
C GLY A 143 8.91 -4.79 1.17
N GLY A 144 8.36 -5.01 -0.03
CA GLY A 144 9.10 -5.24 -1.27
C GLY A 144 9.68 -4.00 -1.96
N GLY A 145 9.25 -2.79 -1.56
CA GLY A 145 9.83 -1.53 -2.04
C GLY A 145 11.16 -1.18 -1.37
N LYS A 146 12.02 -0.39 -2.03
CA LYS A 146 13.26 0.13 -1.41
C LYS A 146 12.91 0.92 -0.14
N ARG A 147 13.72 0.83 0.92
CA ARG A 147 13.49 1.56 2.18
C ARG A 147 14.12 2.94 2.15
N CYS A 148 13.59 3.85 2.96
CA CYS A 148 14.19 5.15 3.15
C CYS A 148 15.59 5.00 3.73
N LYS A 149 16.57 5.76 3.20
CA LYS A 149 17.96 5.83 3.66
C LYS A 149 18.14 6.53 5.01
N VAL A 150 17.08 7.10 5.56
CA VAL A 150 17.13 7.76 6.87
C VAL A 150 17.02 6.67 7.93
N GLU A 151 17.93 6.71 8.90
CA GLU A 151 17.99 5.78 10.02
C GLU A 151 16.62 5.61 10.67
N ASN A 152 16.27 4.36 10.99
CA ASN A 152 15.03 3.98 11.66
C ASN A 152 13.73 4.43 10.94
N CYS A 153 13.76 4.74 9.65
CA CYS A 153 12.55 5.10 8.90
C CYS A 153 11.88 3.86 8.26
N PRO A 154 10.69 3.42 8.72
CA PRO A 154 10.01 2.24 8.16
C PRO A 154 9.39 2.51 6.78
N LYS A 155 9.34 3.77 6.34
CA LYS A 155 8.65 4.18 5.11
C LYS A 155 9.44 3.75 3.87
N SER A 156 8.71 3.38 2.82
CA SER A 156 9.34 3.09 1.52
C SER A 156 9.88 4.35 0.86
N ALA A 157 11.04 4.22 0.22
CA ALA A 157 11.62 5.26 -0.61
C ALA A 157 10.81 5.45 -1.89
N GLN A 158 10.68 6.71 -2.31
CA GLN A 158 10.04 7.10 -3.57
C GLN A 158 11.11 7.43 -4.61
N SER A 159 11.94 8.45 -4.35
CA SER A 159 13.11 8.81 -5.17
C SER A 159 14.32 9.11 -4.29
N HIS A 160 15.53 9.07 -4.88
CA HIS A 160 16.82 9.32 -4.21
C HIS A 160 17.09 8.45 -2.97
N GLY A 161 16.35 7.35 -2.80
CA GLY A 161 16.39 6.52 -1.60
C GLY A 161 15.69 7.14 -0.39
N LEU A 162 14.90 8.20 -0.54
CA LEU A 162 14.21 8.86 0.57
C LEU A 162 12.70 8.63 0.47
N CYS A 163 11.99 8.62 1.60
CA CYS A 163 10.53 8.58 1.61
C CYS A 163 9.94 9.97 1.32
N LYS A 164 8.62 10.06 1.09
CA LYS A 164 7.92 11.33 0.83
C LYS A 164 8.23 12.40 1.89
N GLY A 165 8.20 12.01 3.17
CA GLY A 165 8.47 12.89 4.30
C GLY A 165 9.92 13.37 4.36
N HIS A 166 10.87 12.52 3.99
CA HIS A 166 12.31 12.82 4.04
C HIS A 166 12.89 13.38 2.74
N GLY A 167 12.08 13.74 1.74
CA GLY A 167 12.60 14.37 0.52
C GLY A 167 12.37 13.60 -0.78
N GLY A 168 11.96 12.33 -0.74
CA GLY A 168 11.84 11.50 -1.94
C GLY A 168 10.62 11.78 -2.83
N GLY A 169 9.85 12.81 -2.54
CA GLY A 169 8.78 13.29 -3.43
C GLY A 169 9.18 14.61 -4.06
N ALA A 170 8.61 14.96 -5.22
CA ALA A 170 8.88 16.25 -5.87
C ALA A 170 8.69 17.44 -4.90
N ARG A 171 9.63 18.39 -4.92
CA ARG A 171 9.59 19.61 -4.11
C ARG A 171 9.00 20.76 -4.92
N CYS A 172 8.55 21.80 -4.22
CA CYS A 172 8.14 23.04 -4.85
C CYS A 172 9.34 23.70 -5.53
N THR A 173 9.21 24.05 -6.81
CA THR A 173 10.26 24.71 -7.60
C THR A 173 10.35 26.22 -7.33
N PHE A 174 9.34 26.80 -6.69
CA PHE A 174 9.38 28.19 -6.24
C PHE A 174 10.56 28.47 -5.30
N ALA A 175 11.22 29.61 -5.47
CA ALA A 175 12.41 30.01 -4.72
C ALA A 175 12.20 29.87 -3.20
N ASN A 176 13.18 29.27 -2.52
CA ASN A 176 13.20 29.08 -1.06
C ASN A 176 11.98 28.31 -0.50
N CYS A 177 11.34 27.44 -1.31
CA CYS A 177 10.18 26.66 -0.87
C CYS A 177 10.48 25.16 -0.70
N ASN A 178 10.68 24.72 0.55
CA ASN A 178 10.91 23.30 0.86
C ASN A 178 9.62 22.45 0.98
N LYS A 179 8.45 22.99 0.59
CA LYS A 179 7.18 22.27 0.67
C LYS A 179 7.08 21.23 -0.45
N SER A 180 6.36 20.14 -0.18
CA SER A 180 6.11 19.09 -1.18
C SER A 180 5.23 19.61 -2.33
N SER A 181 5.61 19.29 -3.55
CA SER A 181 4.80 19.56 -4.74
C SER A 181 3.51 18.76 -4.69
N GLN A 182 2.41 19.38 -5.12
CA GLN A 182 1.10 18.74 -5.27
C GLN A 182 0.80 18.39 -6.74
N GLY A 183 1.79 18.56 -7.63
CA GLY A 183 1.65 18.45 -9.08
C GLY A 183 2.05 19.74 -9.80
N GLY A 184 2.60 19.62 -11.01
CA GLY A 184 3.07 20.76 -11.80
C GLY A 184 4.27 21.48 -11.20
N GLY A 185 5.08 20.83 -10.36
CA GLY A 185 6.28 21.42 -9.77
C GLY A 185 6.04 22.33 -8.56
N PHE A 186 4.80 22.69 -8.21
CA PHE A 186 4.52 23.65 -7.13
C PHE A 186 3.80 23.02 -5.92
N CYS A 187 3.95 23.64 -4.75
CA CYS A 187 3.15 23.31 -3.57
C CYS A 187 1.76 23.95 -3.64
N ARG A 188 0.83 23.55 -2.76
CA ARG A 188 -0.56 24.05 -2.75
C ARG A 188 -0.65 25.59 -2.69
N LYS A 189 0.24 26.24 -1.93
CA LYS A 189 0.29 27.72 -1.82
C LYS A 189 0.78 28.38 -3.11
N HIS A 190 1.69 27.75 -3.84
CA HIS A 190 2.35 28.31 -5.02
C HIS A 190 1.75 27.84 -6.35
N GLY A 191 0.51 27.34 -6.38
CA GLY A 191 -0.10 26.90 -7.65
C GLY A 191 -0.37 25.40 -7.75
N GLY A 192 0.27 24.59 -6.93
CA GLY A 192 0.34 23.14 -7.09
C GLY A 192 -0.99 22.39 -7.06
N GLY A 193 -1.06 21.33 -7.87
CA GLY A 193 -2.23 20.48 -8.04
C GLY A 193 -3.22 21.00 -9.08
N LYS A 194 -4.21 20.18 -9.44
CA LYS A 194 -5.24 20.56 -10.41
C LYS A 194 -6.16 21.64 -9.84
N ARG A 195 -6.49 22.66 -10.64
CA ARG A 195 -7.45 23.71 -10.28
C ARG A 195 -8.85 23.38 -10.78
N CYS A 196 -9.84 24.00 -10.16
CA CYS A 196 -11.22 23.90 -10.61
C CYS A 196 -11.36 24.49 -12.02
N GLU A 197 -12.06 23.78 -12.91
CA GLU A 197 -12.25 24.18 -14.32
C GLU A 197 -13.25 25.33 -14.49
N VAL A 198 -14.15 25.53 -13.52
CA VAL A 198 -15.06 26.70 -13.49
C VAL A 198 -14.27 28.01 -13.54
N ALA A 199 -14.64 28.88 -14.49
CA ALA A 199 -14.03 30.18 -14.69
C ALA A 199 -13.96 31.00 -13.38
N LYS A 200 -12.83 31.68 -13.16
CA LYS A 200 -12.55 32.51 -11.98
C LYS A 200 -12.53 31.75 -10.63
N CYS A 201 -12.63 30.41 -10.62
CA CYS A 201 -12.50 29.64 -9.39
C CYS A 201 -11.04 29.38 -9.03
N LYS A 202 -10.58 29.92 -7.88
CA LYS A 202 -9.22 29.70 -7.38
C LYS A 202 -9.06 28.38 -6.60
N ASN A 203 -10.15 27.65 -6.36
CA ASN A 203 -10.13 26.44 -5.55
C ASN A 203 -9.44 25.28 -6.28
N SER A 204 -8.79 24.40 -5.51
CA SER A 204 -8.22 23.16 -6.04
C SER A 204 -9.31 22.15 -6.38
N ALA A 205 -9.16 21.48 -7.52
CA ALA A 205 -10.02 20.36 -7.88
C ALA A 205 -9.87 19.22 -6.85
N GLN A 206 -10.99 18.60 -6.48
CA GLN A 206 -11.01 17.48 -5.55
C GLN A 206 -11.18 16.16 -6.31
N ARG A 207 -12.27 16.04 -7.08
CA ARG A 207 -12.53 14.91 -7.99
C ARG A 207 -12.82 15.42 -9.39
N GLY A 208 -12.32 14.69 -10.39
CA GLY A 208 -12.35 15.14 -11.79
C GLY A 208 -11.59 16.46 -11.91
N ASN A 209 -12.26 17.49 -12.42
CA ASN A 209 -11.70 18.83 -12.61
C ASN A 209 -12.40 19.91 -11.75
N PHE A 210 -13.23 19.52 -10.78
CA PHE A 210 -14.04 20.46 -10.02
C PHE A 210 -13.68 20.50 -8.54
N CYS A 211 -13.85 21.67 -7.91
CA CYS A 211 -13.74 21.81 -6.45
C CYS A 211 -15.02 21.32 -5.76
N ALA A 212 -14.97 21.11 -4.44
CA ALA A 212 -16.14 20.62 -3.68
C ALA A 212 -17.42 21.44 -3.94
N LYS A 213 -17.31 22.77 -4.05
CA LYS A 213 -18.45 23.67 -4.33
C LYS A 213 -19.01 23.56 -5.75
N HIS A 214 -18.19 23.09 -6.70
CA HIS A 214 -18.55 23.02 -8.12
C HIS A 214 -18.71 21.57 -8.61
N GLY A 215 -19.09 20.63 -7.73
CA GLY A 215 -19.32 19.23 -8.09
C GLY A 215 -18.13 18.29 -7.88
N GLY A 216 -17.07 18.74 -7.21
CA GLY A 216 -15.90 17.93 -6.83
C GLY A 216 -16.14 16.97 -5.66
N SER A 217 -17.36 16.93 -5.12
CA SER A 217 -17.81 15.99 -4.09
C SER A 217 -19.03 15.22 -4.59
N LYS A 218 -19.04 13.90 -4.36
CA LYS A 218 -20.20 13.04 -4.62
C LYS A 218 -20.84 12.65 -3.29
N ALA A 219 -22.14 12.39 -3.29
CA ALA A 219 -22.82 11.77 -2.15
C ALA A 219 -22.46 10.28 -2.06
N CYS A 220 -22.65 9.70 -0.89
CA CYS A 220 -22.56 8.27 -0.67
C CYS A 220 -23.65 7.56 -1.49
N GLN A 221 -23.28 6.49 -2.19
CA GLN A 221 -24.18 5.67 -3.00
C GLN A 221 -25.06 4.72 -2.15
N ALA A 222 -24.90 4.73 -0.82
CA ALA A 222 -25.71 3.89 0.05
C ALA A 222 -27.10 4.52 0.22
N ASP A 223 -28.12 3.67 0.19
CA ASP A 223 -29.51 4.11 0.28
C ASP A 223 -29.76 4.92 1.55
N GLY A 224 -30.37 6.09 1.39
CA GLY A 224 -30.65 7.02 2.49
C GLY A 224 -29.44 7.73 3.11
N CYS A 225 -28.22 7.57 2.56
CA CYS A 225 -27.02 8.17 3.16
C CYS A 225 -26.71 9.58 2.62
N THR A 226 -26.77 10.58 3.50
CA THR A 226 -26.45 11.99 3.17
C THR A 226 -24.96 12.33 3.25
N ARG A 227 -24.11 11.39 3.68
CA ARG A 227 -22.67 11.63 3.84
C ARG A 227 -21.96 11.74 2.48
N THR A 228 -20.85 12.47 2.45
CA THR A 228 -20.02 12.58 1.23
C THR A 228 -19.18 11.34 0.96
N ASP A 229 -19.07 10.95 -0.31
CA ASP A 229 -18.15 9.92 -0.81
C ASP A 229 -16.69 10.32 -0.57
N ARG A 230 -15.95 9.46 0.13
CA ARG A 230 -14.49 9.62 0.37
C ARG A 230 -13.65 8.85 -0.65
N GLY A 231 -14.26 8.06 -1.51
CA GLY A 231 -13.70 7.44 -2.70
C GLY A 231 -14.27 6.04 -2.89
N GLY A 232 -14.58 5.69 -4.14
CA GLY A 232 -15.19 4.40 -4.47
C GLY A 232 -16.71 4.36 -4.29
N GLY A 233 -17.37 5.52 -4.23
CA GLY A 233 -18.83 5.64 -4.18
C GLY A 233 -19.44 5.61 -2.78
N TYR A 234 -18.64 5.47 -1.71
CA TYR A 234 -19.17 5.33 -0.34
C TYR A 234 -18.50 6.29 0.64
N CYS A 235 -19.25 6.67 1.67
CA CYS A 235 -18.71 7.39 2.82
C CYS A 235 -17.78 6.49 3.66
N GLU A 236 -17.08 7.07 4.63
CA GLU A 236 -16.12 6.32 5.45
C GLU A 236 -16.74 5.15 6.24
N LEU A 237 -18.00 5.29 6.68
CA LEU A 237 -18.73 4.23 7.37
C LEU A 237 -19.13 3.11 6.40
N HIS A 238 -19.88 3.43 5.33
CA HIS A 238 -20.36 2.42 4.38
C HIS A 238 -19.23 1.75 3.58
N ARG A 239 -18.09 2.42 3.40
CA ARG A 239 -16.90 1.80 2.82
C ARG A 239 -16.34 0.72 3.74
N HIS A 240 -16.33 0.93 5.05
CA HIS A 240 -15.87 -0.08 6.01
C HIS A 240 -16.78 -1.31 6.01
N PHE A 241 -18.09 -1.11 6.07
CA PHE A 241 -19.07 -2.21 6.00
C PHE A 241 -18.98 -3.02 4.70
N LYS A 242 -18.77 -2.34 3.55
CA LYS A 242 -18.57 -3.05 2.28
C LYS A 242 -17.30 -3.91 2.28
N VAL A 243 -16.19 -3.38 2.80
CA VAL A 243 -14.94 -4.14 2.90
C VAL A 243 -15.11 -5.35 3.83
N LEU A 244 -15.72 -5.17 5.00
CA LEU A 244 -15.97 -6.26 5.94
C LEU A 244 -16.89 -7.35 5.37
N ARG A 245 -17.97 -6.96 4.66
CA ARG A 245 -18.85 -7.93 3.99
C ARG A 245 -18.12 -8.73 2.91
N LEU A 246 -17.29 -8.06 2.10
CA LEU A 246 -16.49 -8.74 1.08
C LEU A 246 -15.46 -9.69 1.70
N THR A 247 -14.78 -9.30 2.78
CA THR A 247 -13.82 -10.18 3.45
C THR A 247 -14.51 -11.38 4.10
N LYS A 248 -15.68 -11.18 4.72
CA LYS A 248 -16.44 -12.28 5.32
C LYS A 248 -16.93 -13.27 4.26
N LYS A 249 -17.49 -12.78 3.15
CA LYS A 249 -17.93 -13.62 2.03
C LYS A 249 -16.77 -14.45 1.45
N LEU A 250 -15.60 -13.84 1.27
CA LEU A 250 -14.41 -14.56 0.81
C LEU A 250 -13.94 -15.61 1.82
N GLN A 251 -14.01 -15.34 3.12
CA GLN A 251 -13.66 -16.30 4.16
C GLN A 251 -14.62 -17.49 4.19
N GLU A 252 -15.93 -17.24 4.06
CA GLU A 252 -16.95 -18.29 3.97
C GLU A 252 -16.76 -19.15 2.71
N GLU A 253 -16.50 -18.53 1.55
CA GLU A 253 -16.19 -19.24 0.31
C GLU A 253 -14.90 -20.08 0.42
N MET A 254 -13.87 -19.60 1.12
CA MET A 254 -12.63 -20.34 1.35
C MET A 254 -12.78 -21.48 2.37
N ALA A 255 -13.70 -21.38 3.32
CA ALA A 255 -13.97 -22.42 4.32
C ALA A 255 -14.90 -23.53 3.78
N ALA A 256 -15.63 -23.24 2.71
CA ALA A 256 -16.53 -24.18 2.04
C ALA A 256 -15.84 -25.07 0.99
N VAL A 257 -14.52 -24.94 0.82
CA VAL A 257 -13.66 -25.73 -0.08
C VAL A 257 -12.70 -26.58 0.74
#